data_AF-A0A4Q9M7V3-F1
#
_entry.id   AF-A0A4Q9M7V3-F1
#
_cell.length_a   1.000
_cell.length_b   1.000
_cell.length_c   1.000
_cell.angle_alpha   90.00
_cell.angle_beta   90.00
_cell.angle_gamma   90.00
#
_symmetry.space_group_name_H-M   'P 1'
#
loop_
_entity.id
_entity.type
_entity.pdbx_description
1 polymer ?
#
loop_
_entity_poly.entity_id
_entity_poly.type
_entity_poly.pdbx_seq_one_letter_code
_entity_poly.pdbx_strand_id
1 'polypeptide(L)'
;MLPRTVVASFRIALFSSLRSCLRHICHTPHWSAKWPTVSRARQLTTGSHSELEGDSPQPEPPKRSRQTRKVYTLDPTKLTPSDYVDFSTLGQPYVTLVTQTSNLENASNALLERLSATINARGFRDGRFPPNTAGFLYYHTPPYSPPLAGEVRFRITPSPDPSSFSEGSDLLMEHGVSWRIPLLSTAETGVKRYTGLHALLLQDGLVTPQLLDIAVSAANSVAKTGRGRKICIHTTALVSSFGQGCSLRLGEYNGTCLTIGKNTVVKKHVESLAQFRVPDGIGGVQYFPYQGSMICCFEPSTLPEHAGRRVVVLRVLRLLDSDPIRPVPPPNKHEYPLSALKPREGQLLMTIRRGKLQPWSVDVDRGEIRNVIQVGMGRMLKILYENLELYGSPPEPVF
;
A
#
# COMPACT_ATOMS: atom_id res chain seq x y z
N MET A 1 36.38 45.48 -29.11
CA MET A 1 35.82 45.12 -30.42
C MET A 1 34.80 43.98 -30.23
N LEU A 2 33.60 44.11 -30.81
CA LEU A 2 32.74 42.97 -31.19
C LEU A 2 33.35 42.27 -32.45
N PRO A 3 32.79 41.19 -33.05
CA PRO A 3 31.48 40.52 -32.86
C PRO A 3 31.68 38.99 -32.58
N ARG A 4 30.74 38.02 -32.72
CA ARG A 4 29.39 37.92 -33.32
C ARG A 4 28.45 37.05 -32.46
N THR A 5 27.16 37.41 -32.46
CA THR A 5 26.02 36.50 -32.24
C THR A 5 25.66 35.81 -33.55
N VAL A 6 25.20 34.56 -33.53
CA VAL A 6 24.48 33.94 -34.67
C VAL A 6 23.20 33.29 -34.18
N VAL A 7 22.09 33.60 -34.84
CA VAL A 7 20.76 33.01 -34.63
C VAL A 7 20.34 32.33 -35.93
N ALA A 8 19.96 31.05 -35.85
CA ALA A 8 19.17 30.32 -36.85
C ALA A 8 18.59 29.07 -36.15
N SER A 9 17.33 29.00 -35.75
CA SER A 9 16.06 28.95 -36.52
C SER A 9 15.62 27.52 -36.90
N PHE A 10 14.31 27.29 -36.78
CA PHE A 10 13.67 25.97 -36.77
C PHE A 10 13.73 25.24 -38.13
N ARG A 11 13.79 23.89 -38.08
CA ARG A 11 13.03 23.03 -39.01
C ARG A 11 12.39 21.84 -38.27
N ILE A 12 11.06 21.84 -38.25
CA ILE A 12 10.23 20.67 -37.95
C ILE A 12 10.17 19.84 -39.24
N ALA A 13 10.38 18.53 -39.13
CA ALA A 13 10.15 17.58 -40.21
C ALA A 13 9.09 16.56 -39.79
N LEU A 14 7.91 16.65 -40.39
CA LEU A 14 6.81 15.69 -40.26
C LEU A 14 6.75 14.85 -41.55
N PHE A 15 7.03 13.55 -41.42
CA PHE A 15 6.64 12.50 -42.38
C PHE A 15 6.29 11.26 -41.55
N SER A 16 5.02 10.95 -41.31
CA SER A 16 4.04 10.34 -42.22
C SER A 16 4.25 8.83 -42.41
N SER A 17 3.42 8.06 -41.68
CA SER A 17 2.87 6.73 -42.00
C SER A 17 3.69 5.72 -42.80
N LEU A 18 3.81 4.52 -42.23
CA LEU A 18 3.54 3.29 -42.98
C LEU A 18 2.82 2.28 -42.08
N ARG A 19 1.57 1.97 -42.42
CA ARG A 19 0.86 0.77 -41.91
C ARG A 19 1.12 -0.36 -42.91
N SER A 20 1.46 -1.54 -42.41
CA SER A 20 1.06 -2.79 -43.06
C SER A 20 0.80 -3.84 -42.00
N CYS A 21 -0.13 -4.74 -42.28
CA CYS A 21 -0.66 -5.72 -41.34
C CYS A 21 -0.03 -7.11 -41.57
N LEU A 22 -0.05 -7.94 -40.53
CA LEU A 22 -0.46 -9.36 -40.52
C LEU A 22 -0.25 -9.87 -39.07
N ARG A 23 -1.33 -10.01 -38.29
CA ARG A 23 -2.03 -11.29 -38.03
C ARG A 23 -1.09 -12.43 -37.63
N HIS A 24 -1.01 -12.70 -36.33
CA HIS A 24 -1.11 -14.06 -35.81
C HIS A 24 -2.08 -14.10 -34.64
N ILE A 25 -2.98 -15.08 -34.68
CA ILE A 25 -4.00 -15.34 -33.67
C ILE A 25 -3.44 -16.42 -32.75
N CYS A 26 -3.38 -16.14 -31.45
CA CYS A 26 -3.36 -17.15 -30.40
C CYS A 26 -4.46 -16.80 -29.40
N HIS A 27 -5.40 -17.71 -29.19
CA HIS A 27 -6.51 -17.50 -28.27
C HIS A 27 -6.01 -17.52 -26.82
N THR A 28 -6.36 -16.50 -26.06
CA THR A 28 -6.39 -16.54 -24.58
C THR A 28 -7.84 -16.39 -24.12
N PRO A 29 -8.24 -17.01 -23.00
CA PRO A 29 -9.61 -16.89 -22.51
C PRO A 29 -9.97 -15.45 -22.15
N HIS A 30 -11.09 -14.99 -22.67
CA HIS A 30 -11.70 -13.71 -22.33
C HIS A 30 -12.06 -13.61 -20.83
N TRP A 31 -11.39 -12.73 -20.09
CA TRP A 31 -11.95 -12.18 -18.84
C TRP A 31 -12.79 -10.95 -19.17
N SER A 32 -14.11 -11.10 -19.14
CA SER A 32 -15.06 -10.00 -19.39
C SER A 32 -15.29 -9.16 -18.12
N ALA A 33 -14.27 -8.41 -17.71
CA ALA A 33 -14.40 -7.33 -16.73
C ALA A 33 -13.56 -6.12 -17.16
N LYS A 34 -14.17 -5.20 -17.92
CA LYS A 34 -13.56 -3.90 -18.23
C LYS A 34 -13.56 -3.05 -16.97
N TRP A 35 -12.44 -3.01 -16.26
CA TRP A 35 -12.23 -2.03 -15.19
C TRP A 35 -12.28 -0.61 -15.78
N PRO A 36 -13.01 0.34 -15.15
CA PRO A 36 -13.26 1.64 -15.74
C PRO A 36 -11.98 2.47 -15.83
N THR A 37 -11.56 2.78 -17.05
CA THR A 37 -10.50 3.75 -17.31
C THR A 37 -10.95 5.14 -16.80
N VAL A 38 -10.17 5.74 -15.90
CA VAL A 38 -10.46 7.07 -15.32
C VAL A 38 -10.19 8.16 -16.36
N SER A 39 -11.07 8.27 -17.37
CA SER A 39 -10.95 9.20 -18.49
C SER A 39 -12.29 9.49 -19.19
N ARG A 40 -13.43 9.47 -18.48
CA ARG A 40 -14.72 9.90 -19.08
C ARG A 40 -15.75 10.46 -18.09
N ALA A 41 -15.37 11.50 -17.37
CA ALA A 41 -16.28 12.35 -16.57
C ALA A 41 -15.89 13.84 -16.67
N ARG A 42 -15.79 14.35 -17.90
CA ARG A 42 -15.61 15.77 -18.23
C ARG A 42 -16.30 16.11 -19.55
N GLN A 43 -17.59 16.45 -19.46
CA GLN A 43 -18.42 17.24 -20.39
C GLN A 43 -19.89 17.03 -19.99
N LEU A 44 -20.76 17.97 -20.40
CA LEU A 44 -22.05 18.29 -19.74
C LEU A 44 -21.78 18.94 -18.37
N THR A 45 -21.96 20.25 -18.15
CA THR A 45 -22.92 21.18 -18.78
C THR A 45 -22.27 22.48 -19.27
N THR A 46 -22.59 22.88 -20.50
CA THR A 46 -22.49 24.26 -20.99
C THR A 46 -23.79 24.58 -21.72
N GLY A 47 -24.68 25.31 -21.07
CA GLY A 47 -25.92 25.82 -21.64
C GLY A 47 -26.07 27.27 -21.19
N SER A 48 -25.98 28.20 -22.14
CA SER A 48 -26.14 29.63 -21.89
C SER A 48 -27.61 29.96 -21.63
N HIS A 49 -27.88 30.93 -20.76
CA HIS A 49 -28.89 31.95 -21.06
C HIS A 49 -28.57 33.28 -20.37
N SER A 50 -29.21 34.31 -20.90
CA SER A 50 -28.89 35.74 -20.81
C SER A 50 -29.34 36.44 -19.53
N GLU A 51 -28.80 37.65 -19.38
CA GLU A 51 -29.12 38.68 -18.38
C GLU A 51 -30.63 38.94 -18.20
N LEU A 52 -31.02 39.24 -16.96
CA LEU A 52 -31.96 40.31 -16.60
C LEU A 52 -31.63 40.78 -15.17
N GLU A 53 -31.52 42.09 -14.96
CA GLU A 53 -31.30 42.68 -13.63
C GLU A 53 -32.56 42.58 -12.75
N GLY A 54 -32.35 42.46 -11.44
CA GLY A 54 -33.40 42.51 -10.44
C GLY A 54 -32.79 42.50 -9.04
N ASP A 55 -32.66 43.68 -8.43
CA ASP A 55 -32.05 43.82 -7.11
C ASP A 55 -32.94 43.14 -6.04
N SER A 56 -32.36 42.18 -5.33
CA SER A 56 -33.05 41.39 -4.29
C SER A 56 -32.01 40.79 -3.35
N PRO A 57 -32.29 40.74 -2.03
CA PRO A 57 -31.28 40.44 -1.03
C PRO A 57 -30.71 39.04 -1.22
N GLN A 58 -29.38 38.96 -1.28
CA GLN A 58 -28.63 37.71 -1.33
C GLN A 58 -29.12 36.74 -0.24
N PRO A 59 -29.50 35.49 -0.58
CA PRO A 59 -29.75 34.48 0.43
C PRO A 59 -28.44 34.23 1.21
N GLU A 60 -28.52 34.17 2.55
CA GLU A 60 -27.34 33.85 3.37
C GLU A 60 -26.68 32.57 2.82
N PRO A 61 -25.35 32.55 2.62
CA PRO A 61 -24.68 31.35 2.12
C PRO A 61 -24.98 30.20 3.10
N PRO A 62 -25.49 29.05 2.62
CA PRO A 62 -25.99 28.00 3.49
C PRO A 62 -24.89 27.59 4.47
N LYS A 63 -25.15 27.84 5.76
CA LYS A 63 -24.23 27.49 6.86
C LYS A 63 -23.89 26.02 6.70
N ARG A 64 -22.67 25.73 6.23
CA ARG A 64 -22.17 24.36 6.05
C ARG A 64 -22.14 23.70 7.41
N SER A 65 -23.23 23.02 7.76
CA SER A 65 -23.31 22.14 8.91
C SER A 65 -22.07 21.25 8.85
N ARG A 66 -21.22 21.33 9.87
CA ARG A 66 -20.10 20.40 10.02
C ARG A 66 -20.71 19.04 10.33
N GLN A 67 -21.07 18.31 9.28
CA GLN A 67 -21.69 17.00 9.38
C GLN A 67 -20.78 16.12 10.26
N THR A 68 -21.25 15.85 11.47
CA THR A 68 -20.48 15.15 12.49
C THR A 68 -20.40 13.69 12.08
N ARG A 69 -19.19 13.22 11.79
CA ARG A 69 -18.94 11.82 11.42
C ARG A 69 -18.84 11.03 12.71
N LYS A 70 -19.84 10.19 12.97
CA LYS A 70 -19.87 9.29 14.11
C LYS A 70 -19.66 7.86 13.61
N VAL A 71 -19.00 7.04 14.41
CA VAL A 71 -18.89 5.59 14.19
C VAL A 71 -19.07 4.93 15.55
N TYR A 72 -19.95 3.95 15.60
CA TYR A 72 -20.43 3.24 16.80
C TYR A 72 -19.86 1.82 16.89
N THR A 73 -19.46 1.24 15.74
CA THR A 73 -18.82 -0.08 15.66
C THR A 73 -17.82 -0.14 14.51
N LEU A 74 -16.86 -1.05 14.60
CA LEU A 74 -15.95 -1.45 13.53
C LEU A 74 -16.23 -2.88 13.04
N ASP A 75 -17.26 -3.54 13.56
CA ASP A 75 -17.67 -4.88 13.17
C ASP A 75 -18.63 -4.81 11.96
N PRO A 76 -18.27 -5.37 10.78
CA PRO A 76 -19.14 -5.40 9.61
C PRO A 76 -20.54 -5.97 9.86
N THR A 77 -20.67 -6.87 10.83
CA THR A 77 -21.95 -7.55 11.16
C THR A 77 -22.88 -6.71 12.04
N LYS A 78 -22.38 -5.61 12.61
CA LYS A 78 -23.11 -4.73 13.54
C LYS A 78 -23.37 -3.33 12.97
N LEU A 79 -22.93 -3.06 11.73
CA LEU A 79 -23.04 -1.74 11.09
C LEU A 79 -24.49 -1.24 11.03
N THR A 80 -24.65 0.07 11.22
CA THR A 80 -25.93 0.78 11.07
C THR A 80 -25.79 1.92 10.07
N PRO A 81 -26.90 2.50 9.55
CA PRO A 81 -26.83 3.70 8.72
C PRO A 81 -26.17 4.92 9.38
N SER A 82 -26.06 4.92 10.72
CA SER A 82 -25.37 5.97 11.48
C SER A 82 -23.84 5.85 11.46
N ASP A 83 -23.29 4.71 11.02
CA ASP A 83 -21.85 4.46 10.86
C ASP A 83 -21.32 4.88 9.48
N TYR A 84 -22.22 5.27 8.56
CA TYR A 84 -21.86 5.71 7.21
C TYR A 84 -21.26 7.12 7.25
N VAL A 85 -20.04 7.25 6.72
CA VAL A 85 -19.29 8.52 6.70
C VAL A 85 -18.77 8.85 5.31
N ASP A 86 -18.81 10.15 4.96
CA ASP A 86 -18.22 10.67 3.73
C ASP A 86 -16.89 11.38 4.02
N PHE A 87 -15.83 10.89 3.39
CA PHE A 87 -14.47 11.43 3.42
C PHE A 87 -14.07 12.17 2.13
N SER A 88 -14.93 12.20 1.10
CA SER A 88 -14.64 12.72 -0.23
C SER A 88 -13.90 14.07 -0.23
N THR A 89 -12.74 14.13 -0.88
CA THR A 89 -11.86 15.32 -1.02
C THR A 89 -11.24 15.88 0.28
N LEU A 90 -11.49 15.26 1.44
CA LEU A 90 -10.94 15.67 2.73
C LEU A 90 -9.53 15.10 2.93
N GLY A 91 -8.64 15.84 3.59
CA GLY A 91 -7.29 15.33 3.93
C GLY A 91 -7.21 14.64 5.29
N GLN A 92 -7.89 15.24 6.28
CA GLN A 92 -7.87 14.79 7.68
C GLN A 92 -9.28 14.83 8.29
N PRO A 93 -10.25 14.05 7.78
CA PRO A 93 -11.56 13.92 8.40
C PRO A 93 -11.45 13.53 9.89
N TYR A 94 -12.12 14.33 10.72
CA TYR A 94 -12.32 14.05 12.14
C TYR A 94 -13.55 13.16 12.29
N VAL A 95 -13.41 12.07 13.05
CA VAL A 95 -14.47 11.10 13.33
C VAL A 95 -14.57 10.92 14.85
N THR A 96 -15.78 11.03 15.39
CA THR A 96 -16.07 10.74 16.79
C THR A 96 -16.45 9.28 16.92
N LEU A 97 -15.75 8.53 17.79
CA LEU A 97 -15.95 7.10 17.97
C LEU A 97 -16.79 6.92 19.24
N VAL A 98 -18.03 6.46 19.07
CA VAL A 98 -19.05 6.50 20.12
C VAL A 98 -19.07 5.17 20.87
N THR A 99 -18.51 5.15 22.07
CA THR A 99 -18.56 4.00 22.97
C THR A 99 -19.78 4.05 23.87
N GLN A 100 -20.22 2.91 24.40
CA GLN A 100 -21.32 2.82 25.37
C GLN A 100 -21.07 3.71 26.60
N THR A 101 -19.81 3.83 27.04
CA THR A 101 -19.38 4.73 28.12
C THR A 101 -19.49 6.23 27.79
N SER A 102 -19.58 6.60 26.50
CA SER A 102 -19.78 7.98 26.05
C SER A 102 -21.24 8.36 25.82
N ASN A 103 -22.16 7.38 25.87
CA ASN A 103 -23.61 7.60 25.76
C ASN A 103 -24.27 7.98 27.10
N LEU A 104 -23.52 8.07 28.21
CA LEU A 104 -23.99 8.87 29.34
C LEU A 104 -24.03 10.35 28.90
N GLU A 105 -25.19 10.99 28.99
CA GLU A 105 -25.49 12.33 28.47
C GLU A 105 -24.61 13.47 29.03
N ASN A 106 -23.73 13.17 30.00
CA ASN A 106 -22.78 14.07 30.64
C ASN A 106 -21.30 13.77 30.29
N ALA A 107 -21.02 13.16 29.14
CA ALA A 107 -19.65 12.97 28.65
C ALA A 107 -18.93 14.32 28.46
N SER A 108 -17.88 14.58 29.25
CA SER A 108 -17.14 15.84 29.17
C SER A 108 -16.45 16.01 27.81
N ASN A 109 -16.26 17.26 27.36
CA ASN A 109 -15.56 17.57 26.10
C ASN A 109 -14.18 16.88 26.01
N ALA A 110 -13.46 16.77 27.14
CA ALA A 110 -12.19 16.07 27.21
C ALA A 110 -12.29 14.55 26.98
N LEU A 111 -13.43 13.91 27.29
CA LEU A 111 -13.69 12.51 26.97
C LEU A 111 -14.02 12.34 25.49
N LEU A 112 -14.83 13.24 24.92
CA LEU A 112 -15.18 13.23 23.49
C LEU A 112 -13.95 13.49 22.58
N GLU A 113 -13.04 14.39 22.98
CA GLU A 113 -11.75 14.57 22.32
C GLU A 113 -10.87 13.32 22.38
N ARG A 114 -10.88 12.59 23.51
CA ARG A 114 -10.14 11.33 23.69
C ARG A 114 -10.71 10.17 22.87
N LEU A 115 -12.01 10.18 22.62
CA LEU A 115 -12.71 9.16 21.84
C LEU A 115 -12.82 9.50 20.35
N SER A 116 -12.19 10.59 19.90
CA SER A 116 -12.18 10.94 18.48
C SER A 116 -10.89 10.55 17.78
N ALA A 117 -10.98 10.20 16.50
CA ALA A 117 -9.85 9.86 15.64
C ALA A 117 -9.73 10.81 14.45
N THR A 118 -8.48 11.21 14.15
CA THR A 118 -8.17 11.91 12.90
C THR A 118 -7.79 10.88 11.84
N ILE A 119 -8.72 10.58 10.94
CA ILE A 119 -8.50 9.67 9.83
C ILE A 119 -7.72 10.42 8.76
N ASN A 120 -6.61 9.86 8.28
CA ASN A 120 -5.70 10.55 7.36
C ASN A 120 -5.74 9.90 5.96
N ALA A 121 -5.79 10.73 4.93
CA ALA A 121 -5.62 10.33 3.52
C ALA A 121 -4.16 9.94 3.16
N ARG A 122 -3.49 9.13 4.00
CA ARG A 122 -2.16 8.58 3.69
C ARG A 122 -2.28 7.60 2.51
N GLY A 123 -1.31 7.63 1.61
CA GLY A 123 -1.32 6.81 0.39
C GLY A 123 -1.84 7.51 -0.87
N PHE A 124 -2.23 8.78 -0.75
CA PHE A 124 -2.62 9.67 -1.86
C PHE A 124 -1.66 10.88 -1.91
N ARG A 125 -1.20 11.28 -3.10
CA ARG A 125 -0.23 12.39 -3.32
C ARG A 125 -0.74 13.73 -2.86
N ASP A 126 -1.99 14.02 -3.18
CA ASP A 126 -2.65 15.29 -2.85
C ASP A 126 -2.96 15.42 -1.35
N GLY A 127 -2.64 14.40 -0.54
CA GLY A 127 -2.94 14.35 0.89
C GLY A 127 -4.44 14.39 1.19
N ARG A 128 -5.28 13.98 0.22
CA ARG A 128 -6.74 14.01 0.25
C ARG A 128 -7.33 12.67 -0.21
N PHE A 129 -8.46 12.31 0.37
CA PHE A 129 -9.26 11.18 -0.10
C PHE A 129 -9.83 11.50 -1.49
N PRO A 130 -9.91 10.51 -2.40
CA PRO A 130 -10.55 10.68 -3.71
C PRO A 130 -12.00 11.19 -3.60
N PRO A 131 -12.57 11.78 -4.68
CA PRO A 131 -14.01 11.95 -4.80
C PRO A 131 -14.74 10.62 -4.62
N ASN A 132 -15.98 10.66 -4.13
CA ASN A 132 -16.84 9.50 -3.88
C ASN A 132 -16.25 8.49 -2.87
N THR A 133 -15.51 8.97 -1.86
CA THR A 133 -15.02 8.15 -0.74
C THR A 133 -16.03 8.20 0.41
N ALA A 134 -17.18 7.56 0.21
CA ALA A 134 -18.25 7.44 1.22
C ALA A 134 -18.57 5.97 1.49
N GLY A 135 -18.88 5.63 2.74
CA GLY A 135 -19.01 4.25 3.19
C GLY A 135 -18.62 4.06 4.65
N PHE A 136 -18.10 2.88 4.98
CA PHE A 136 -17.93 2.41 6.35
C PHE A 136 -16.45 2.17 6.72
N LEU A 137 -16.07 2.56 7.94
CA LEU A 137 -14.86 2.04 8.59
C LEU A 137 -15.17 0.65 9.17
N TYR A 138 -14.24 -0.29 9.01
CA TYR A 138 -14.41 -1.64 9.54
C TYR A 138 -13.06 -2.28 9.89
N TYR A 139 -13.06 -3.24 10.81
CA TYR A 139 -11.88 -4.03 11.17
C TYR A 139 -11.77 -5.28 10.30
N HIS A 140 -10.54 -5.58 9.88
CA HIS A 140 -10.22 -6.73 9.05
C HIS A 140 -8.93 -7.39 9.55
N THR A 141 -8.98 -8.71 9.76
CA THR A 141 -7.77 -9.52 9.91
C THR A 141 -7.48 -10.17 8.55
N PRO A 142 -6.31 -9.91 7.93
CA PRO A 142 -5.95 -10.55 6.67
C PRO A 142 -5.99 -12.08 6.78
N PRO A 143 -6.50 -12.82 5.78
CA PRO A 143 -6.47 -14.27 5.77
C PRO A 143 -5.05 -14.82 5.97
N TYR A 144 -4.96 -15.98 6.64
CA TYR A 144 -3.71 -16.70 6.90
C TYR A 144 -2.66 -15.90 7.69
N SER A 145 -3.10 -14.87 8.43
CA SER A 145 -2.24 -13.97 9.19
C SER A 145 -2.55 -14.00 10.69
N PRO A 146 -1.55 -13.71 11.56
CA PRO A 146 -1.78 -13.53 12.99
C PRO A 146 -2.76 -12.40 13.29
N PRO A 147 -3.52 -12.45 14.40
CA PRO A 147 -4.39 -11.36 14.84
C PRO A 147 -3.68 -9.99 14.96
N LEU A 148 -2.37 -10.00 15.23
CA LEU A 148 -1.52 -8.80 15.28
C LEU A 148 -1.42 -8.05 13.92
N ALA A 149 -1.71 -8.74 12.81
CA ALA A 149 -1.76 -8.17 11.47
C ALA A 149 -3.11 -7.49 11.15
N GLY A 150 -4.06 -7.47 12.08
CA GLY A 150 -5.35 -6.82 11.91
C GLY A 150 -5.23 -5.32 11.63
N GLU A 151 -6.20 -4.78 10.91
CA GLU A 151 -6.19 -3.43 10.36
C GLU A 151 -7.61 -2.87 10.23
N VAL A 152 -7.81 -1.59 10.55
CA VAL A 152 -9.04 -0.88 10.19
C VAL A 152 -8.91 -0.43 8.74
N ARG A 153 -9.86 -0.83 7.90
CA ARG A 153 -9.99 -0.44 6.49
C ARG A 153 -11.18 0.51 6.32
N PHE A 154 -11.29 1.08 5.12
CA PHE A 154 -12.46 1.82 4.68
C PHE A 154 -13.06 1.12 3.47
N ARG A 155 -14.35 0.81 3.51
CA ARG A 155 -15.09 0.22 2.39
C ARG A 155 -16.06 1.25 1.82
N ILE A 156 -15.85 1.58 0.55
CA ILE A 156 -16.73 2.44 -0.23
C ILE A 156 -17.98 1.65 -0.57
N THR A 157 -19.16 2.19 -0.27
CA THR A 157 -20.47 1.56 -0.55
C THR A 157 -21.37 2.53 -1.34
N PRO A 158 -22.32 2.03 -2.14
CA PRO A 158 -23.21 2.88 -2.92
C PRO A 158 -24.26 3.60 -2.06
N SER A 159 -24.48 3.16 -0.81
CA SER A 159 -25.54 3.67 0.06
C SER A 159 -25.16 3.56 1.55
N PRO A 160 -25.89 4.26 2.45
CA PRO A 160 -25.79 4.08 3.89
C PRO A 160 -26.51 2.83 4.43
N ASP A 161 -27.12 1.99 3.59
CA ASP A 161 -27.66 0.69 4.05
C ASP A 161 -26.49 -0.30 4.28
N PRO A 162 -26.32 -0.86 5.49
CA PRO A 162 -25.35 -1.91 5.78
C PRO A 162 -25.40 -3.12 4.84
N SER A 163 -26.55 -3.44 4.24
CA SER A 163 -26.66 -4.54 3.25
C SER A 163 -25.69 -4.36 2.06
N SER A 164 -25.48 -3.10 1.65
CA SER A 164 -24.59 -2.70 0.55
C SER A 164 -23.09 -2.82 0.87
N PHE A 165 -22.71 -3.20 2.10
CA PHE A 165 -21.33 -3.52 2.46
C PHE A 165 -20.78 -4.71 1.66
N SER A 166 -21.64 -5.66 1.29
CA SER A 166 -21.26 -6.82 0.47
C SER A 166 -20.88 -6.42 -0.97
N GLU A 167 -21.62 -5.48 -1.56
CA GLU A 167 -21.41 -4.92 -2.90
C GLU A 167 -20.28 -3.88 -2.95
N GLY A 168 -19.90 -3.34 -1.78
CA GLY A 168 -18.86 -2.33 -1.64
C GLY A 168 -17.44 -2.82 -1.97
N SER A 169 -16.53 -1.86 -2.16
CA SER A 169 -15.12 -2.12 -2.46
C SER A 169 -14.21 -1.42 -1.46
N ASP A 170 -13.09 -2.05 -1.11
CA ASP A 170 -12.09 -1.42 -0.25
C ASP A 170 -11.50 -0.19 -0.95
N LEU A 171 -11.41 0.93 -0.23
CA LEU A 171 -10.68 2.10 -0.69
C LEU A 171 -9.23 1.69 -0.95
N LEU A 172 -8.72 1.90 -2.16
CA LEU A 172 -7.34 1.62 -2.51
C LEU A 172 -6.48 2.89 -2.42
N MET A 173 -5.24 2.76 -1.92
CA MET A 173 -4.20 3.78 -2.09
C MET A 173 -3.76 3.87 -3.56
N GLU A 174 -3.02 4.90 -3.97
CA GLU A 174 -2.58 5.06 -5.38
C GLU A 174 -1.78 3.86 -5.95
N HIS A 175 -1.12 3.10 -5.08
CA HIS A 175 -0.39 1.90 -5.46
C HIS A 175 -1.29 0.65 -5.55
N GLY A 176 -2.61 0.77 -5.35
CA GLY A 176 -3.59 -0.31 -5.52
C GLY A 176 -3.62 -1.34 -4.39
N VAL A 177 -3.05 -1.03 -3.23
CA VAL A 177 -3.24 -1.80 -1.98
C VAL A 177 -4.30 -1.10 -1.14
N SER A 178 -5.17 -1.87 -0.47
CA SER A 178 -6.22 -1.33 0.41
C SER A 178 -5.65 -0.32 1.41
N TRP A 179 -6.27 0.85 1.48
CA TRP A 179 -6.04 1.85 2.51
C TRP A 179 -6.36 1.25 3.88
N ARG A 180 -5.50 1.56 4.86
CA ARG A 180 -5.51 0.88 6.16
C ARG A 180 -4.93 1.72 7.30
N ILE A 181 -5.46 1.47 8.49
CA ILE A 181 -4.87 1.80 9.78
C ILE A 181 -4.54 0.47 10.48
N PRO A 182 -3.30 -0.03 10.36
CA PRO A 182 -2.86 -1.25 11.03
C PRO A 182 -3.04 -1.15 12.55
N LEU A 183 -3.40 -2.25 13.24
CA LEU A 183 -3.48 -2.33 14.70
C LEU A 183 -2.17 -1.85 15.34
N LEU A 184 -1.03 -2.27 14.78
CA LEU A 184 0.32 -1.81 15.14
C LEU A 184 0.51 -0.28 15.05
N SER A 185 -0.20 0.41 14.15
CA SER A 185 -0.17 1.88 14.05
C SER A 185 -1.05 2.56 15.10
N THR A 186 -2.17 1.95 15.46
CA THR A 186 -3.05 2.49 16.51
C THR A 186 -2.36 2.44 17.88
N ALA A 187 -1.58 1.38 18.12
CA ALA A 187 -0.95 1.07 19.39
C ALA A 187 0.34 1.86 19.70
N GLU A 188 0.73 2.84 18.88
CA GLU A 188 1.96 3.61 19.11
C GLU A 188 1.83 4.52 20.36
N THR A 189 2.67 4.29 21.37
CA THR A 189 2.61 5.01 22.65
C THR A 189 2.77 6.53 22.46
N GLY A 190 1.88 7.30 23.12
CA GLY A 190 1.82 8.76 23.03
C GLY A 190 0.92 9.30 21.91
N VAL A 191 0.45 8.45 20.97
CA VAL A 191 -0.47 8.87 19.91
C VAL A 191 -1.92 8.84 20.41
N LYS A 192 -2.34 9.89 21.13
CA LYS A 192 -3.74 10.09 21.58
C LYS A 192 -4.79 9.99 20.45
N ARG A 193 -4.38 10.15 19.18
CA ARG A 193 -5.25 10.19 17.99
C ARG A 193 -5.98 8.89 17.65
N TYR A 194 -5.65 7.78 18.31
CA TYR A 194 -6.28 6.47 18.04
C TYR A 194 -6.89 5.82 19.29
N THR A 195 -6.94 6.53 20.43
CA THR A 195 -7.50 6.00 21.69
C THR A 195 -8.97 5.60 21.55
N GLY A 196 -9.77 6.34 20.77
CA GLY A 196 -11.15 5.94 20.44
C GLY A 196 -11.24 4.66 19.58
N LEU A 197 -10.27 4.40 18.68
CA LEU A 197 -10.27 3.17 17.88
C LEU A 197 -9.99 1.96 18.77
N HIS A 198 -9.07 2.08 19.74
CA HIS A 198 -8.86 1.04 20.76
C HIS A 198 -10.13 0.77 21.55
N ALA A 199 -10.83 1.82 21.98
CA ALA A 199 -12.06 1.69 22.76
C ALA A 199 -13.16 0.95 21.98
N LEU A 200 -13.37 1.27 20.69
CA LEU A 200 -14.30 0.51 19.84
C LEU A 200 -13.85 -0.93 19.59
N LEU A 201 -12.58 -1.17 19.24
CA LEU A 201 -12.07 -2.53 18.98
C LEU A 201 -12.21 -3.47 20.19
N LEU A 202 -12.06 -2.93 21.41
CA LEU A 202 -12.30 -3.65 22.66
C LEU A 202 -13.80 -3.85 22.93
N GLN A 203 -14.63 -2.82 22.72
CA GLN A 203 -16.08 -2.87 22.91
C GLN A 203 -16.76 -3.88 21.99
N ASP A 204 -16.37 -3.90 20.71
CA ASP A 204 -16.94 -4.78 19.70
C ASP A 204 -16.50 -6.25 19.86
N GLY A 205 -15.49 -6.52 20.71
CA GLY A 205 -14.86 -7.84 20.89
C GLY A 205 -13.87 -8.23 19.78
N LEU A 206 -13.49 -7.29 18.91
CA LEU A 206 -12.64 -7.51 17.73
C LEU A 206 -11.15 -7.68 18.07
N VAL A 207 -10.73 -7.14 19.22
CA VAL A 207 -9.37 -7.21 19.76
C VAL A 207 -9.46 -7.47 21.27
N THR A 208 -8.60 -8.34 21.81
CA THR A 208 -8.51 -8.54 23.27
C THR A 208 -7.52 -7.55 23.91
N PRO A 209 -7.64 -7.24 25.22
CA PRO A 209 -6.66 -6.42 25.92
C PRO A 209 -5.22 -6.93 25.75
N GLN A 210 -5.00 -8.25 25.85
CA GLN A 210 -3.66 -8.82 25.69
C GLN A 210 -3.09 -8.63 24.27
N LEU A 211 -3.95 -8.73 23.24
CA LEU A 211 -3.52 -8.47 21.86
C LEU A 211 -3.15 -7.00 21.65
N LEU A 212 -3.87 -6.08 22.30
CA LEU A 212 -3.54 -4.66 22.27
C LEU A 212 -2.20 -4.38 22.97
N ASP A 213 -1.94 -4.98 24.13
CA ASP A 213 -0.64 -4.86 24.83
C ASP A 213 0.53 -5.40 23.98
N ILE A 214 0.33 -6.53 23.30
CA ILE A 214 1.30 -7.08 22.32
C ILE A 214 1.52 -6.07 21.19
N ALA A 215 0.46 -5.46 20.65
CA ALA A 215 0.58 -4.45 19.61
C ALA A 215 1.32 -3.18 20.08
N VAL A 216 1.11 -2.72 21.32
CA VAL A 216 1.84 -1.59 21.91
C VAL A 216 3.33 -1.91 22.05
N SER A 217 3.65 -3.08 22.61
CA SER A 217 5.03 -3.56 22.78
C SER A 217 5.75 -3.68 21.43
N ALA A 218 5.10 -4.32 20.45
CA ALA A 218 5.60 -4.45 19.09
C ALA A 218 5.81 -3.09 18.41
N ALA A 219 4.82 -2.18 18.49
CA ALA A 219 4.91 -0.84 17.90
C ALA A 219 6.12 -0.06 18.46
N ASN A 220 6.32 -0.09 19.78
CA ASN A 220 7.45 0.56 20.44
C ASN A 220 8.80 -0.04 20.01
N SER A 221 8.88 -1.37 19.82
CA SER A 221 10.10 -2.03 19.33
C SER A 221 10.49 -1.62 17.90
N VAL A 222 9.52 -1.29 17.04
CA VAL A 222 9.78 -0.93 15.63
C VAL A 222 9.81 0.59 15.37
N ALA A 223 9.30 1.41 16.30
CA ALA A 223 9.10 2.85 16.12
C ALA A 223 10.34 3.62 15.65
N LYS A 224 11.55 3.18 16.04
CA LYS A 224 12.83 3.83 15.73
C LYS A 224 13.66 3.02 14.71
N THR A 225 14.37 3.67 13.78
CA THR A 225 15.50 3.05 13.08
C THR A 225 16.74 3.03 13.98
N GLY A 226 17.74 2.20 13.63
CA GLY A 226 19.08 2.31 14.23
C GLY A 226 19.79 3.65 13.96
N ARG A 227 19.16 4.55 13.19
CA ARG A 227 19.56 5.96 12.97
C ARG A 227 18.55 6.96 13.58
N GLY A 228 17.75 6.54 14.56
CA GLY A 228 16.79 7.38 15.30
C GLY A 228 15.55 7.87 14.54
N ARG A 229 15.43 7.61 13.23
CA ARG A 229 14.27 8.07 12.41
C ARG A 229 13.01 7.27 12.75
N LYS A 230 11.87 7.96 12.86
CA LYS A 230 10.55 7.35 13.05
C LYS A 230 10.05 6.67 11.77
N ILE A 231 9.49 5.46 11.85
CA ILE A 231 8.82 4.81 10.71
C ILE A 231 7.38 5.34 10.57
N CYS A 232 6.91 5.57 9.34
CA CYS A 232 5.48 5.68 9.07
C CYS A 232 4.89 4.29 8.74
N ILE A 233 4.38 3.59 9.76
CA ILE A 233 3.85 2.21 9.61
C ILE A 233 2.75 2.14 8.53
N HIS A 234 1.87 3.14 8.46
CA HIS A 234 0.79 3.25 7.47
C HIS A 234 1.23 3.11 6.00
N THR A 235 2.42 3.60 5.65
CA THR A 235 2.95 3.59 4.27
C THR A 235 4.11 2.59 4.10
N THR A 236 4.35 1.75 5.11
CA THR A 236 5.40 0.73 5.08
C THR A 236 4.80 -0.57 4.56
N ALA A 237 5.61 -1.37 3.86
CA ALA A 237 5.19 -2.71 3.43
C ALA A 237 4.97 -3.58 4.69
N LEU A 238 3.71 -3.94 4.95
CA LEU A 238 3.35 -4.93 5.96
C LEU A 238 3.19 -6.28 5.26
N VAL A 239 3.83 -7.30 5.82
CA VAL A 239 3.72 -8.69 5.33
C VAL A 239 3.50 -9.60 6.53
N SER A 240 2.50 -10.47 6.44
CA SER A 240 2.07 -11.38 7.51
C SER A 240 1.76 -12.78 6.99
N SER A 241 1.53 -12.94 5.69
CA SER A 241 1.34 -14.24 5.05
C SER A 241 1.99 -14.29 3.66
N PHE A 242 2.25 -15.49 3.15
CA PHE A 242 2.66 -15.68 1.76
C PHE A 242 1.52 -15.32 0.80
N GLY A 243 1.85 -14.87 -0.40
CA GLY A 243 0.89 -14.37 -1.39
C GLY A 243 0.35 -12.97 -1.10
N GLN A 244 0.52 -12.43 0.12
CA GLN A 244 0.07 -11.09 0.47
C GLN A 244 0.80 -10.01 -0.34
N GLY A 245 0.04 -9.19 -1.07
CA GLY A 245 0.56 -8.10 -1.88
C GLY A 245 1.12 -6.95 -1.04
N CYS A 246 2.33 -6.51 -1.38
CA CYS A 246 3.00 -5.37 -0.77
C CYS A 246 3.69 -4.48 -1.84
N SER A 247 3.79 -3.18 -1.56
CA SER A 247 4.44 -2.22 -2.46
C SER A 247 5.93 -2.10 -2.15
N LEU A 248 6.79 -2.42 -3.11
CA LEU A 248 8.25 -2.26 -3.02
C LEU A 248 8.77 -1.43 -4.19
N ARG A 249 9.90 -0.75 -3.97
CA ARG A 249 10.55 0.08 -4.98
C ARG A 249 11.85 -0.58 -5.46
N LEU A 250 12.17 -0.43 -6.74
CA LEU A 250 13.45 -0.80 -7.32
C LEU A 250 14.35 0.44 -7.44
N GLY A 251 15.67 0.21 -7.40
CA GLY A 251 16.70 1.25 -7.30
C GLY A 251 17.46 1.18 -5.97
N GLU A 252 18.22 2.23 -5.66
CA GLU A 252 19.16 2.29 -4.52
C GLU A 252 18.50 2.09 -3.14
N TYR A 253 17.24 2.49 -2.99
CA TYR A 253 16.46 2.34 -1.75
C TYR A 253 15.18 1.56 -2.04
N ASN A 254 15.14 0.26 -1.70
CA ASN A 254 13.98 -0.58 -1.99
C ASN A 254 12.82 -0.44 -0.99
N GLY A 255 13.05 0.29 0.10
CA GLY A 255 12.06 0.55 1.15
C GLY A 255 12.33 -0.22 2.44
N THR A 256 11.28 -0.41 3.23
CA THR A 256 11.32 -1.15 4.50
C THR A 256 10.12 -2.08 4.53
N CYS A 257 10.33 -3.32 4.94
CA CYS A 257 9.25 -4.24 5.33
C CYS A 257 9.16 -4.31 6.86
N LEU A 258 7.93 -4.43 7.35
CA LEU A 258 7.62 -4.96 8.67
C LEU A 258 6.93 -6.31 8.45
N THR A 259 7.57 -7.39 8.91
CA THR A 259 6.97 -8.71 8.90
C THR A 259 6.36 -9.00 10.26
N ILE A 260 5.07 -9.33 10.28
CA ILE A 260 4.26 -9.50 11.48
C ILE A 260 4.11 -11.00 11.75
N GLY A 261 4.70 -11.49 12.83
CA GLY A 261 4.49 -12.82 13.36
C GLY A 261 3.41 -12.86 14.44
N LYS A 262 3.17 -14.02 15.05
CA LYS A 262 2.20 -14.24 16.13
C LYS A 262 2.21 -13.14 17.21
N ASN A 263 3.38 -12.93 17.83
CA ASN A 263 3.60 -11.96 18.92
C ASN A 263 4.78 -11.02 18.66
N THR A 264 5.30 -10.98 17.42
CA THR A 264 6.55 -10.30 17.08
C THR A 264 6.39 -9.48 15.80
N VAL A 265 7.16 -8.38 15.67
CA VAL A 265 7.27 -7.66 14.40
C VAL A 265 8.74 -7.46 14.09
N VAL A 266 9.20 -8.01 12.96
CA VAL A 266 10.56 -7.83 12.47
C VAL A 266 10.57 -6.75 11.39
N LYS A 267 11.36 -5.71 11.65
CA LYS A 267 11.67 -4.66 10.69
C LYS A 267 12.94 -5.02 9.92
N LYS A 268 12.89 -4.91 8.60
CA LYS A 268 14.08 -4.98 7.74
C LYS A 268 14.01 -3.95 6.62
N HIS A 269 15.09 -3.19 6.45
CA HIS A 269 15.35 -2.52 5.18
C HIS A 269 15.49 -3.58 4.10
N VAL A 270 14.61 -3.54 3.11
CA VAL A 270 14.74 -4.45 1.97
C VAL A 270 15.96 -3.94 1.21
N GLU A 271 17.03 -4.70 1.30
CA GLU A 271 18.28 -4.46 0.61
C GLU A 271 18.38 -5.50 -0.50
N SER A 272 18.92 -5.12 -1.66
CA SER A 272 19.26 -6.05 -2.74
C SER A 272 18.10 -6.66 -3.54
N LEU A 273 17.02 -5.92 -3.81
CA LEU A 273 16.07 -6.32 -4.86
C LEU A 273 16.66 -6.06 -6.25
N ALA A 274 16.78 -7.10 -7.07
CA ALA A 274 17.30 -7.07 -8.45
C ALA A 274 18.68 -6.40 -8.67
N GLN A 275 19.39 -6.04 -7.60
CA GLN A 275 20.74 -5.44 -7.66
C GLN A 275 21.81 -6.52 -7.82
N PHE A 276 22.91 -6.19 -8.50
CA PHE A 276 24.08 -7.07 -8.59
C PHE A 276 25.39 -6.26 -8.71
N ARG A 277 26.50 -6.82 -8.21
CA ARG A 277 27.80 -6.16 -8.25
C ARG A 277 28.40 -6.28 -9.65
N VAL A 278 28.93 -5.18 -10.16
CA VAL A 278 29.55 -5.09 -11.49
C VAL A 278 30.98 -4.56 -11.40
N PRO A 279 31.90 -4.88 -12.34
CA PRO A 279 33.26 -4.34 -12.32
C PRO A 279 33.29 -2.81 -12.40
N ASP A 280 34.25 -2.19 -11.73
CA ASP A 280 34.45 -0.73 -11.71
C ASP A 280 35.93 -0.37 -11.53
N GLY A 281 36.81 -1.11 -12.20
CA GLY A 281 38.27 -0.98 -12.15
C GLY A 281 38.94 -1.41 -10.83
N ILE A 282 38.43 -0.95 -9.68
CA ILE A 282 39.16 -0.96 -8.39
C ILE A 282 38.52 -1.89 -7.35
N GLY A 283 37.19 -2.01 -7.33
CA GLY A 283 36.49 -2.83 -6.33
C GLY A 283 35.09 -3.32 -6.70
N GLY A 284 34.57 -2.90 -7.86
CA GLY A 284 33.24 -3.25 -8.35
C GLY A 284 32.09 -2.59 -7.59
N VAL A 285 31.27 -1.84 -8.32
CA VAL A 285 30.15 -1.05 -7.79
C VAL A 285 28.85 -1.85 -7.74
N GLN A 286 27.91 -1.40 -6.92
CA GLN A 286 26.57 -1.96 -6.84
C GLN A 286 25.68 -1.37 -7.94
N TYR A 287 25.26 -2.19 -8.91
CA TYR A 287 24.37 -1.74 -9.99
C TYR A 287 22.91 -2.13 -9.72
N PHE A 288 22.00 -1.23 -10.11
CA PHE A 288 20.55 -1.33 -10.00
C PHE A 288 19.97 -1.14 -11.41
N PRO A 289 19.65 -2.21 -12.16
CA PRO A 289 19.30 -2.11 -13.58
C PRO A 289 17.98 -1.38 -13.84
N TYR A 290 17.11 -1.30 -12.83
CA TYR A 290 15.77 -0.74 -12.91
C TYR A 290 15.46 0.11 -11.68
N GLN A 291 14.69 1.19 -11.92
CA GLN A 291 14.06 2.00 -10.88
C GLN A 291 12.56 2.14 -11.15
N GLY A 292 11.77 2.36 -10.11
CA GLY A 292 10.30 2.43 -10.19
C GLY A 292 9.66 1.52 -9.14
N SER A 293 8.34 1.56 -9.02
CA SER A 293 7.62 0.86 -7.95
C SER A 293 6.71 -0.23 -8.50
N MET A 294 6.52 -1.30 -7.70
CA MET A 294 5.73 -2.48 -8.07
C MET A 294 4.98 -3.03 -6.86
N ILE A 295 3.84 -3.67 -7.12
CA ILE A 295 3.20 -4.57 -6.16
C ILE A 295 3.76 -5.97 -6.38
N CYS A 296 4.15 -6.61 -5.31
CA CYS A 296 4.77 -7.92 -5.30
C CYS A 296 4.35 -8.69 -4.05
N CYS A 297 4.45 -10.01 -4.08
CA CYS A 297 4.27 -10.86 -2.91
C CYS A 297 5.47 -11.78 -2.74
N PHE A 298 5.71 -12.17 -1.49
CA PHE A 298 6.62 -13.27 -1.16
C PHE A 298 5.84 -14.58 -1.28
N GLU A 299 6.50 -15.62 -1.78
CA GLU A 299 5.93 -16.97 -1.89
C GLU A 299 6.99 -18.05 -1.61
N PRO A 300 6.60 -19.24 -1.12
CA PRO A 300 7.47 -20.41 -1.07
C PRO A 300 7.93 -20.76 -2.48
N SER A 301 9.20 -21.12 -2.64
CA SER A 301 9.75 -21.44 -3.95
C SER A 301 9.39 -22.86 -4.37
N THR A 302 8.72 -22.99 -5.52
CA THR A 302 8.40 -24.25 -6.20
C THR A 302 9.48 -24.70 -7.20
N LEU A 303 10.63 -24.02 -7.23
CA LEU A 303 11.72 -24.31 -8.16
C LEU A 303 12.42 -25.63 -7.79
N PRO A 304 12.74 -26.53 -8.76
CA PRO A 304 13.34 -27.83 -8.47
C PRO A 304 14.64 -27.76 -7.66
N GLU A 305 15.50 -26.76 -7.90
CA GLU A 305 16.75 -26.54 -7.16
C GLU A 305 16.55 -26.10 -5.69
N HIS A 306 15.32 -25.80 -5.30
CA HIS A 306 14.91 -25.46 -3.94
C HIS A 306 14.09 -26.56 -3.25
N ALA A 307 13.89 -27.72 -3.90
CA ALA A 307 13.18 -28.85 -3.31
C ALA A 307 13.74 -29.23 -1.92
N GLY A 308 12.85 -29.49 -0.96
CA GLY A 308 13.20 -29.82 0.42
C GLY A 308 13.78 -28.67 1.26
N ARG A 309 13.79 -27.43 0.75
CA ARG A 309 14.35 -26.26 1.46
C ARG A 309 13.31 -25.14 1.59
N ARG A 310 13.35 -24.42 2.73
CA ARG A 310 12.53 -23.22 2.95
C ARG A 310 13.14 -22.01 2.25
N VAL A 311 12.94 -21.95 0.94
CA VAL A 311 13.38 -20.83 0.10
C VAL A 311 12.17 -19.97 -0.27
N VAL A 312 12.30 -18.67 -0.08
CA VAL A 312 11.31 -17.67 -0.49
C VAL A 312 11.77 -17.00 -1.78
N VAL A 313 10.85 -16.84 -2.73
CA VAL A 313 11.02 -16.00 -3.92
C VAL A 313 10.05 -14.82 -3.89
N LEU A 314 10.23 -13.85 -4.80
CA LEU A 314 9.38 -12.67 -4.91
C LEU A 314 8.70 -12.64 -6.27
N ARG A 315 7.37 -12.69 -6.30
CA ARG A 315 6.57 -12.56 -7.52
C ARG A 315 6.11 -11.13 -7.72
N VAL A 316 6.26 -10.62 -8.94
CA VAL A 316 5.75 -9.31 -9.35
C VAL A 316 4.27 -9.47 -9.70
N LEU A 317 3.39 -8.85 -8.92
CA LEU A 317 1.94 -8.89 -9.16
C LEU A 317 1.51 -7.80 -10.15
N ARG A 318 2.01 -6.58 -9.98
CA ARG A 318 1.63 -5.41 -10.79
C ARG A 318 2.74 -4.36 -10.85
N LEU A 319 2.92 -3.69 -11.97
CA LEU A 319 3.78 -2.50 -12.10
C LEU A 319 2.94 -1.24 -11.83
N LEU A 320 3.55 -0.21 -11.22
CA LEU A 320 2.80 1.01 -10.86
C LEU A 320 2.96 2.12 -11.89
N ASP A 321 1.86 2.49 -12.55
CA ASP A 321 1.81 3.62 -13.50
C ASP A 321 2.23 4.96 -12.88
N SER A 322 2.06 5.11 -11.56
CA SER A 322 2.41 6.32 -10.82
C SER A 322 3.92 6.44 -10.50
N ASP A 323 4.68 5.36 -10.59
CA ASP A 323 6.15 5.35 -10.59
C ASP A 323 6.66 4.21 -11.48
N PRO A 324 6.57 4.34 -12.82
CA PRO A 324 6.75 3.23 -13.74
C PRO A 324 8.18 2.71 -13.76
N ILE A 325 8.34 1.43 -14.10
CA ILE A 325 9.64 0.77 -14.22
C ILE A 325 10.44 1.37 -15.39
N ARG A 326 11.55 2.05 -15.06
CA ARG A 326 12.48 2.69 -16.00
C ARG A 326 13.86 2.02 -15.89
N PRO A 327 14.54 1.73 -17.02
CA PRO A 327 15.92 1.25 -16.98
C PRO A 327 16.85 2.33 -16.41
N VAL A 328 17.94 1.89 -15.79
CA VAL A 328 19.05 2.75 -15.35
C VAL A 328 20.28 2.40 -16.18
N PRO A 329 20.98 3.37 -16.79
CA PRO A 329 22.19 3.11 -17.55
C PRO A 329 23.24 2.33 -16.72
N PRO A 330 23.94 1.33 -17.31
CA PRO A 330 25.05 0.68 -16.63
C PRO A 330 26.17 1.67 -16.27
N PRO A 331 26.89 1.46 -15.15
CA PRO A 331 27.98 2.35 -14.72
C PRO A 331 29.26 2.19 -15.58
N ASN A 332 29.30 1.21 -16.47
CA ASN A 332 30.45 0.87 -17.30
C ASN A 332 29.98 0.38 -18.69
N LYS A 333 30.93 0.09 -19.59
CA LYS A 333 30.64 -0.32 -20.98
C LYS A 333 30.30 -1.82 -21.18
N HIS A 334 30.19 -2.62 -20.12
CA HIS A 334 29.85 -4.04 -20.29
C HIS A 334 28.36 -4.20 -20.64
N GLU A 335 28.07 -5.20 -21.46
CA GLU A 335 26.69 -5.60 -21.73
C GLU A 335 26.13 -6.45 -20.59
N TYR A 336 24.88 -6.17 -20.22
CA TYR A 336 24.13 -6.89 -19.20
C TYR A 336 22.79 -7.37 -19.78
N PRO A 337 22.24 -8.52 -19.36
CA PRO A 337 20.98 -9.06 -19.86
C PRO A 337 19.76 -8.31 -19.30
N LEU A 338 19.70 -6.99 -19.51
CA LEU A 338 18.68 -6.10 -18.95
C LEU A 338 17.26 -6.55 -19.33
N SER A 339 17.04 -6.98 -20.58
CA SER A 339 15.75 -7.48 -21.09
C SER A 339 15.18 -8.66 -20.30
N ALA A 340 16.05 -9.52 -19.75
CA ALA A 340 15.68 -10.65 -18.90
C ALA A 340 15.61 -10.29 -17.41
N LEU A 341 16.26 -9.21 -17.00
CA LEU A 341 16.16 -8.62 -15.65
C LEU A 341 14.94 -7.70 -15.47
N LYS A 342 14.30 -7.28 -16.57
CA LYS A 342 13.13 -6.40 -16.53
C LYS A 342 11.98 -7.07 -15.73
N PRO A 343 11.49 -6.44 -14.65
CA PRO A 343 10.29 -6.88 -13.93
C PRO A 343 9.08 -7.00 -14.86
N ARG A 344 8.30 -8.07 -14.71
CA ARG A 344 7.14 -8.42 -15.53
C ARG A 344 6.03 -8.96 -14.64
N GLU A 345 4.81 -8.51 -14.86
CA GLU A 345 3.63 -8.94 -14.10
C GLU A 345 3.41 -10.45 -14.23
N GLY A 346 2.98 -11.09 -13.14
CA GLY A 346 2.83 -12.54 -13.02
C GLY A 346 4.14 -13.32 -12.86
N GLN A 347 5.31 -12.73 -13.12
CA GLN A 347 6.60 -13.43 -13.11
C GLN A 347 7.40 -13.23 -11.82
N LEU A 348 8.36 -14.13 -11.57
CA LEU A 348 9.35 -13.95 -10.50
C LEU A 348 10.28 -12.77 -10.82
N LEU A 349 10.66 -12.00 -9.79
CA LEU A 349 11.67 -10.97 -9.91
C LEU A 349 13.03 -11.63 -10.21
N MET A 350 13.65 -11.27 -11.33
CA MET A 350 14.96 -11.81 -11.72
C MET A 350 16.11 -10.99 -11.14
N THR A 351 17.27 -11.63 -10.94
CA THR A 351 18.51 -10.99 -10.47
C THR A 351 19.74 -11.71 -11.02
N ILE A 352 20.93 -11.11 -10.91
CA ILE A 352 22.21 -11.79 -11.14
C ILE A 352 22.88 -12.03 -9.79
N ARG A 353 23.02 -13.30 -9.40
CA ARG A 353 23.71 -13.70 -8.16
C ARG A 353 24.88 -14.61 -8.51
N ARG A 354 26.08 -14.23 -8.08
CA ARG A 354 27.35 -14.93 -8.41
C ARG A 354 27.52 -15.14 -9.93
N GLY A 355 27.25 -14.10 -10.72
CA GLY A 355 27.34 -14.13 -12.19
C GLY A 355 26.22 -14.87 -12.92
N LYS A 356 25.32 -15.57 -12.22
CA LYS A 356 24.21 -16.32 -12.83
C LYS A 356 22.90 -15.54 -12.75
N LEU A 357 22.25 -15.33 -13.89
CA LEU A 357 20.86 -14.89 -13.99
C LEU A 357 19.94 -15.96 -13.37
N GLN A 358 19.13 -15.59 -12.38
CA GLN A 358 18.21 -16.49 -11.68
C GLN A 358 17.09 -15.70 -10.99
N PRO A 359 15.98 -16.34 -10.57
CA PRO A 359 15.00 -15.72 -9.70
C PRO A 359 15.63 -15.21 -8.40
N TRP A 360 15.18 -14.05 -7.91
CA TRP A 360 15.54 -13.54 -6.59
C TRP A 360 15.05 -14.52 -5.53
N SER A 361 15.96 -15.02 -4.69
CA SER A 361 15.66 -16.06 -3.71
C SER A 361 16.42 -15.89 -2.38
N VAL A 362 15.73 -16.16 -1.28
CA VAL A 362 16.28 -16.19 0.08
C VAL A 362 15.96 -17.53 0.71
N ASP A 363 16.99 -18.33 0.96
CA ASP A 363 16.93 -19.48 1.85
C ASP A 363 16.89 -18.98 3.30
N VAL A 364 15.85 -19.32 4.05
CA VAL A 364 15.63 -18.77 5.41
C VAL A 364 16.39 -19.54 6.49
N ASP A 365 16.87 -20.74 6.19
CA ASP A 365 17.61 -21.59 7.14
C ASP A 365 19.13 -21.57 6.89
N ARG A 366 19.58 -21.04 5.74
CA ARG A 366 21.02 -20.91 5.42
C ARG A 366 21.72 -19.78 6.19
N GLY A 367 22.09 -20.07 7.43
CA GLY A 367 23.18 -19.48 8.21
C GLY A 367 23.37 -17.96 8.12
N GLU A 368 22.78 -17.22 9.08
CA GLU A 368 23.02 -15.78 9.24
C GLU A 368 24.43 -15.47 9.80
N ILE A 369 25.49 -15.66 9.00
CA ILE A 369 26.81 -15.08 9.29
C ILE A 369 26.78 -13.59 8.93
N ARG A 370 26.04 -12.81 9.72
CA ARG A 370 26.15 -11.35 9.83
C ARG A 370 26.00 -10.96 11.30
N ASN A 371 26.77 -9.96 11.70
CA ASN A 371 26.83 -9.51 13.10
C ASN A 371 25.43 -9.21 13.66
N VAL A 372 25.22 -9.57 14.94
CA VAL A 372 23.97 -9.55 15.73
C VAL A 372 23.13 -8.26 15.60
N ILE A 373 23.74 -7.16 15.17
CA ILE A 373 23.15 -5.82 15.01
C ILE A 373 22.27 -5.70 13.73
N GLN A 374 22.43 -6.59 12.74
CA GLN A 374 21.63 -6.57 11.50
C GLN A 374 20.79 -7.85 11.35
N VAL A 375 19.47 -7.72 11.49
CA VAL A 375 18.54 -8.79 11.10
C VAL A 375 18.70 -9.09 9.60
N GLY A 376 18.86 -10.36 9.25
CA GLY A 376 18.91 -10.78 7.85
C GLY A 376 17.54 -10.81 7.19
N MET A 377 17.52 -10.83 5.86
CA MET A 377 16.28 -11.12 5.12
C MET A 377 15.76 -12.54 5.43
N GLY A 378 16.66 -13.48 5.76
CA GLY A 378 16.31 -14.85 6.18
C GLY A 378 15.44 -14.86 7.42
N ARG A 379 15.90 -14.30 8.54
CA ARG A 379 15.11 -14.20 9.77
C ARG A 379 13.80 -13.43 9.62
N MET A 380 13.74 -12.40 8.78
CA MET A 380 12.47 -11.73 8.47
C MET A 380 11.50 -12.67 7.76
N LEU A 381 11.94 -13.34 6.69
CA LEU A 381 11.08 -14.19 5.86
C LEU A 381 10.75 -15.54 6.50
N LYS A 382 11.55 -16.00 7.47
CA LYS A 382 11.25 -17.18 8.29
C LYS A 382 9.91 -17.06 9.03
N ILE A 383 9.54 -15.85 9.47
CA ILE A 383 8.25 -15.58 10.11
C ILE A 383 7.07 -15.91 9.19
N LEU A 384 7.23 -15.80 7.86
CA LEU A 384 6.17 -16.18 6.93
C LEU A 384 5.95 -17.70 6.89
N TYR A 385 7.00 -18.51 7.10
CA TYR A 385 6.88 -19.95 7.32
C TYR A 385 6.28 -20.28 8.70
N GLU A 386 6.69 -19.58 9.75
CA GLU A 386 6.10 -19.74 11.09
C GLU A 386 4.59 -19.41 11.09
N ASN A 387 4.18 -18.37 10.36
CA ASN A 387 2.78 -18.02 10.17
C ASN A 387 2.05 -19.01 9.26
N LEU A 388 2.70 -19.55 8.21
CA LEU A 388 2.15 -20.61 7.37
C LEU A 388 1.82 -21.87 8.20
N GLU A 389 2.72 -22.26 9.11
CA GLU A 389 2.54 -23.38 10.03
C GLU A 389 1.41 -23.13 11.05
N LEU A 390 1.20 -21.88 11.49
CA LEU A 390 0.22 -21.52 12.52
C LEU A 390 -1.17 -21.12 12.01
N TYR A 391 -1.25 -20.55 10.79
CA TYR A 391 -2.45 -19.92 10.23
C TYR A 391 -2.82 -20.43 8.83
N GLY A 392 -2.02 -21.34 8.26
CA GLY A 392 -2.22 -21.95 6.95
C GLY A 392 -1.76 -21.07 5.77
N SER A 393 -2.14 -21.49 4.57
CA SER A 393 -1.93 -20.76 3.31
C SER A 393 -3.26 -20.57 2.58
N PRO A 394 -3.36 -19.57 1.67
CA PRO A 394 -4.39 -19.62 0.63
C PRO A 394 -4.37 -20.99 -0.07
N PRO A 395 -5.54 -21.56 -0.41
CA PRO A 395 -5.58 -22.71 -1.32
C PRO A 395 -4.82 -22.33 -2.60
N GLU A 396 -4.14 -23.31 -3.22
CA GLU A 396 -3.33 -23.00 -4.40
C GLU A 396 -4.16 -22.27 -5.46
N PRO A 397 -3.61 -21.23 -6.10
CA PRO A 397 -4.29 -20.57 -7.20
C PRO A 397 -4.57 -21.60 -8.29
N VAL A 398 -5.86 -21.89 -8.50
CA VAL A 398 -6.33 -22.63 -9.67
C VAL A 398 -6.08 -21.73 -10.88
N PHE A 399 -5.00 -22.02 -11.60
CA PHE A 399 -4.51 -21.25 -12.75
C PHE A 399 -5.32 -21.52 -14.03
#